data_AF-P42939-F1
#
_entry.id   AF-P42939-F1
#
_cell.length_a   1.000
_cell.length_b   1.000
_cell.length_c   1.000
_cell.angle_alpha   90.00
_cell.angle_beta   90.00
_cell.angle_gamma   90.00
#
_symmetry.space_group_name_H-M   'P 1'
#
loop_
_entity.id
_entity.type
_entity.pdbx_description
1 polymer ?
#
loop_
_entity_poly.entity_id
_entity_poly.type
_entity_poly.pdbx_seq_one_letter_code
_entity_poly.pdbx_strand_id
1 'polypeptide(L)'
;MNNNVEELLRRIPLYNKYGKDFPQETVTRFQMPEFKLPALQPTRDLLCPWYEECDNITKVCQLHDSSNKKFDQWYKEQYLSKKPPGIVGNTLLSPSRKDNS
;
A
#
# COMPACT_ATOMS: atom_id res chain seq x y z
N MET A 1 -1.11 -77.16 -42.30
CA MET A 1 -2.34 -77.35 -41.48
C MET A 1 -2.25 -76.71 -40.08
N ASN A 2 -1.18 -75.96 -39.74
CA ASN A 2 -1.00 -75.43 -38.37
C ASN A 2 -1.80 -74.15 -38.07
N ASN A 3 -2.15 -73.36 -39.09
CA ASN A 3 -2.81 -72.07 -38.89
C ASN A 3 -4.17 -72.17 -38.16
N ASN A 4 -4.90 -73.26 -38.34
CA ASN A 4 -6.22 -73.44 -37.71
C ASN A 4 -6.12 -73.63 -36.19
N VAL A 5 -5.06 -74.30 -35.72
CA VAL A 5 -4.83 -74.50 -34.28
C VAL A 5 -4.30 -73.23 -33.65
N GLU A 6 -3.41 -72.51 -34.33
CA GLU A 6 -2.93 -71.20 -33.86
C GLU A 6 -4.07 -70.18 -33.76
N GLU A 7 -4.99 -70.17 -34.72
CA GLU A 7 -6.17 -69.32 -34.67
C GLU A 7 -7.10 -69.70 -33.51
N LEU A 8 -7.28 -71.00 -33.25
CA LEU A 8 -8.04 -71.49 -32.09
C LEU A 8 -7.39 -71.11 -30.76
N LEU A 9 -6.07 -71.27 -30.64
CA LEU A 9 -5.34 -70.91 -29.42
C LEU A 9 -5.44 -69.41 -29.12
N ARG A 10 -5.38 -68.56 -30.15
CA ARG A 10 -5.52 -67.10 -29.98
C ARG A 10 -6.94 -66.66 -29.62
N ARG A 11 -7.96 -67.45 -29.99
CA ARG A 11 -9.36 -67.18 -29.61
C ARG A 11 -9.65 -67.52 -28.14
N ILE A 12 -8.75 -68.22 -27.46
CA ILE A 12 -8.87 -68.53 -26.03
C ILE A 12 -8.06 -67.49 -25.24
N PRO A 13 -8.69 -66.64 -24.40
CA PRO A 13 -7.95 -65.68 -23.59
C PRO A 13 -7.10 -66.42 -22.55
N LEU A 14 -5.88 -65.93 -22.35
CA LEU A 14 -5.00 -66.42 -21.30
C LEU A 14 -5.43 -65.81 -19.97
N TYR A 15 -5.42 -66.65 -18.92
CA TYR A 15 -5.73 -66.22 -17.57
C TYR A 15 -4.47 -66.24 -16.72
N ASN A 16 -4.43 -65.32 -15.77
CA ASN A 16 -3.36 -65.31 -14.79
C ASN A 16 -3.57 -66.43 -13.75
N LYS A 17 -2.50 -67.16 -13.44
CA LYS A 17 -2.48 -68.30 -12.51
C LYS A 17 -3.07 -67.95 -11.14
N TYR A 18 -2.85 -66.73 -10.67
CA TYR A 18 -3.25 -66.26 -9.34
C TYR A 18 -4.68 -65.70 -9.30
N GLY A 19 -5.36 -65.60 -10.45
CA GLY A 19 -6.75 -65.12 -10.51
C GLY A 19 -6.92 -63.78 -9.79
N LYS A 20 -7.74 -63.82 -8.73
CA LYS A 20 -8.08 -62.64 -7.89
C LYS A 20 -6.99 -62.29 -6.88
N ASP A 21 -6.07 -63.20 -6.56
CA ASP A 21 -4.96 -62.96 -5.64
C ASP A 21 -3.82 -62.17 -6.28
N PHE A 22 -3.91 -61.93 -7.60
CA PHE A 22 -2.93 -61.09 -8.28
C PHE A 22 -3.16 -59.62 -7.90
N PRO A 23 -2.12 -58.90 -7.45
CA PRO A 23 -2.26 -57.50 -7.09
C PRO A 23 -2.74 -56.71 -8.29
N GLN A 24 -3.88 -56.06 -8.13
CA GLN A 24 -4.42 -55.08 -9.07
C GLN A 24 -4.11 -53.69 -8.55
N GLU A 25 -3.92 -52.74 -9.46
CA GLU A 25 -3.87 -51.31 -9.09
C GLU A 25 -5.25 -50.90 -8.56
N THR A 26 -5.42 -50.97 -7.23
CA THR A 26 -6.67 -50.66 -6.55
C THR A 26 -6.77 -49.20 -6.12
N VAL A 27 -5.64 -48.48 -6.10
CA VAL A 27 -5.56 -47.11 -5.61
C VAL A 27 -5.03 -46.21 -6.70
N THR A 28 -5.88 -45.33 -7.21
CA THR A 28 -5.51 -44.29 -8.16
C THR A 28 -4.73 -43.19 -7.45
N ARG A 29 -3.77 -42.59 -8.16
CA ARG A 29 -3.00 -41.45 -7.65
C ARG A 29 -3.93 -40.30 -7.25
N PHE A 30 -3.87 -39.90 -5.99
CA PHE A 30 -4.59 -38.74 -5.48
C PHE A 30 -4.12 -37.47 -6.21
N GLN A 31 -5.07 -36.70 -6.73
CA GLN A 31 -4.80 -35.41 -7.35
C GLN A 31 -4.95 -34.33 -6.29
N MET A 32 -3.83 -33.68 -5.95
CA MET A 32 -3.84 -32.55 -5.02
C MET A 32 -4.43 -31.33 -5.72
N PRO A 33 -5.41 -30.65 -5.11
CA PRO A 33 -5.94 -29.41 -5.67
C PRO A 33 -4.90 -28.30 -5.59
N GLU A 34 -5.00 -27.35 -6.53
CA GLU A 34 -4.19 -26.15 -6.50
C GLU A 34 -4.78 -25.16 -5.48
N PHE A 35 -3.99 -24.80 -4.47
CA PHE A 35 -4.35 -23.74 -3.53
C PHE A 35 -3.67 -22.44 -3.95
N LYS A 36 -4.46 -21.42 -4.26
CA LYS A 36 -3.97 -20.07 -4.51
C LYS A 36 -4.32 -19.21 -3.31
N LEU A 37 -3.29 -18.67 -2.68
CA LEU A 37 -3.45 -17.62 -1.69
C LEU A 37 -3.80 -16.31 -2.41
N PRO A 38 -4.67 -15.48 -1.85
CA PRO A 38 -4.98 -14.19 -2.43
C PRO A 38 -3.70 -13.35 -2.53
N ALA A 39 -3.56 -12.60 -3.62
CA ALA A 39 -2.48 -11.66 -3.75
C ALA A 39 -2.59 -10.62 -2.62
N LEU A 40 -1.51 -10.43 -1.87
CA LEU A 40 -1.40 -9.30 -0.95
C LEU A 40 -1.44 -8.01 -1.77
N GLN A 41 -2.05 -6.96 -1.22
CA GLN A 41 -2.02 -5.63 -1.83
C GLN A 41 -0.57 -5.27 -2.16
N PRO A 42 -0.26 -4.78 -3.38
CA PRO A 42 1.09 -4.38 -3.72
C PRO A 42 1.59 -3.35 -2.71
N THR A 43 2.78 -3.58 -2.17
CA THR A 43 3.40 -2.69 -1.16
C THR A 43 3.50 -1.24 -1.64
N ARG A 44 3.54 -1.03 -2.96
CA ARG A 44 3.52 0.31 -3.57
C ARG A 44 2.24 1.08 -3.24
N ASP A 45 1.07 0.44 -3.30
CA ASP A 45 -0.21 1.09 -3.03
C ASP A 45 -0.35 1.46 -1.54
N LEU A 46 0.34 0.73 -0.66
CA LEU A 46 0.40 1.05 0.76
C LEU A 46 1.34 2.23 1.05
N LEU A 47 2.47 2.33 0.35
CA LEU A 47 3.49 3.36 0.62
C LEU A 47 3.09 4.75 0.11
N CYS A 48 2.33 4.85 -0.98
CA CYS A 48 1.85 6.12 -1.53
C CYS A 48 1.10 6.99 -0.50
N PRO A 49 0.08 6.49 0.22
CA PRO A 49 -0.64 7.32 1.21
C PRO A 49 0.25 7.74 2.38
N TRP A 50 1.22 6.91 2.81
CA TRP A 50 2.19 7.30 3.84
C TRP A 50 3.12 8.45 3.38
N TYR A 51 3.51 8.45 2.11
CA TYR A 51 4.27 9.54 1.53
C TYR A 51 3.44 10.82 1.43
N GLU A 52 2.20 10.71 0.96
CA GLU A 52 1.26 11.84 0.84
C GLU A 52 0.94 12.47 2.20
N GLU A 53 0.83 11.68 3.26
CA GLU A 53 0.69 12.19 4.62
C GLU A 53 1.87 13.09 5.00
N CYS A 54 3.11 12.62 4.81
CA CYS A 54 4.31 13.41 5.08
C CYS A 54 4.36 14.72 4.25
N ASP A 55 3.98 14.64 2.97
CA ASP A 55 3.92 15.81 2.08
C ASP A 55 2.87 16.84 2.56
N ASN A 56 1.70 16.37 2.99
CA ASN A 56 0.65 17.22 3.52
C ASN A 56 1.05 17.90 4.85
N ILE A 57 1.71 17.17 5.76
CA ILE A 57 2.25 17.77 6.99
C ILE A 57 3.27 18.84 6.66
N THR A 58 4.14 18.62 5.67
CA THR A 58 5.12 19.61 5.23
C THR A 58 4.44 20.89 4.72
N LYS A 59 3.37 20.76 3.91
CA LYS A 59 2.58 21.91 3.45
C LYS A 59 1.91 22.67 4.61
N VAL A 60 1.41 21.96 5.62
CA VAL A 60 0.82 22.57 6.81
C VAL A 60 1.86 23.37 7.60
N CYS A 61 3.08 22.84 7.77
CA CYS A 61 4.17 23.57 8.40
C CYS A 61 4.55 24.83 7.61
N GLN A 62 4.66 24.75 6.28
CA GLN A 62 4.91 25.92 5.44
C GLN A 62 3.80 26.96 5.53
N LEU A 63 2.53 26.54 5.62
CA LEU A 63 1.39 27.43 5.81
C LEU A 63 1.44 28.12 7.18
N HIS A 64 1.79 27.38 8.22
CA HIS A 64 2.01 27.93 9.55
C HIS A 64 3.10 29.00 9.54
N ASP A 65 4.27 28.69 8.96
CA ASP A 65 5.42 29.59 8.93
C ASP A 65 5.17 30.84 8.06
N SER A 66 4.41 30.70 6.97
CA SER A 66 4.05 31.82 6.10
C SER A 66 2.96 32.73 6.69
N SER A 67 2.21 32.26 7.68
CA SER A 67 1.13 33.05 8.31
C SER A 67 1.66 34.29 9.01
N ASN A 68 2.83 34.22 9.65
CA ASN A 68 3.44 35.41 10.27
C ASN A 68 3.84 36.46 9.23
N LYS A 69 4.41 36.04 8.10
CA LYS A 69 4.76 36.97 6.99
C LYS A 69 3.52 37.65 6.41
N LYS A 70 2.42 36.91 6.27
CA LYS A 70 1.14 37.45 5.82
C LYS A 70 0.58 38.48 6.80
N PHE A 71 0.72 38.22 8.10
CA PHE A 71 0.34 39.17 9.14
C PHE A 71 1.21 40.44 9.09
N ASP A 72 2.53 40.32 8.99
CA ASP A 72 3.44 41.48 8.91
C ASP A 72 3.15 42.36 7.70
N GLN A 73 2.86 41.76 6.54
CA GLN A 73 2.46 42.48 5.34
C GLN A 73 1.13 43.23 5.54
N TRP A 74 0.13 42.54 6.08
CA TRP A 74 -1.17 43.14 6.40
C TRP A 74 -1.03 44.29 7.43
N TYR A 75 -0.21 44.10 8.46
CA TYR A 75 0.02 45.10 9.50
C TYR A 75 0.71 46.35 8.93
N LYS A 76 1.69 46.16 8.04
CA LYS A 76 2.35 47.26 7.32
C LYS A 76 1.36 48.05 6.46
N GLU A 77 0.53 47.37 5.69
CA GLU A 77 -0.45 48.01 4.82
C GLU A 77 -1.55 48.74 5.60
N GLN A 78 -2.11 48.14 6.65
CA GLN A 78 -3.22 48.74 7.39
C GLN A 78 -2.80 49.83 8.37
N TYR A 79 -1.71 49.61 9.12
CA TYR A 79 -1.36 50.47 10.25
C TYR A 79 -0.12 51.31 10.05
N LEU A 80 0.84 50.90 9.22
CA LEU A 80 2.05 51.71 8.98
C LEU A 80 1.83 52.68 7.82
N SER A 81 1.15 52.27 6.74
CA SER A 81 0.94 53.13 5.56
C SER A 81 -0.09 54.24 5.77
N LYS A 82 -1.11 53.99 6.61
CA LYS A 82 -2.21 54.93 6.89
C LYS A 82 -1.96 55.82 8.12
N LYS A 83 -0.74 55.83 8.68
CA LYS A 83 -0.45 56.71 9.83
C LYS A 83 -0.61 58.17 9.39
N PRO A 84 -1.45 58.96 10.07
CA PRO A 84 -1.52 60.39 9.82
C PRO A 84 -0.13 61.02 9.96
N PRO A 85 0.30 61.88 9.02
CA PRO A 85 1.55 62.61 9.17
C PRO A 85 1.45 63.50 10.41
N GLY A 86 2.16 63.13 11.48
CA GLY A 86 2.12 63.85 12.77
C GLY A 86 2.38 62.99 14.02
N ILE A 87 2.22 61.66 13.97
CA ILE A 87 2.45 60.77 15.13
C ILE A 87 3.93 60.38 15.31
N VAL A 88 4.81 60.74 14.37
CA VAL A 88 6.23 60.36 14.38
C VAL A 88 7.08 61.25 15.32
N GLY A 89 6.50 62.31 15.90
CA GLY A 89 7.25 63.33 16.64
C GLY A 89 7.02 63.41 18.16
N ASN A 90 6.09 62.67 18.75
CA ASN A 90 5.82 62.77 20.20
C ASN A 90 5.36 61.44 20.80
N THR A 91 6.33 60.73 21.38
CA THR A 91 6.28 60.06 22.69
C THR A 91 4.90 59.77 23.28
N LEU A 92 4.09 58.87 22.70
CA LEU A 92 2.91 58.36 23.39
C LEU A 92 2.74 56.85 23.17
N LEU A 93 3.21 56.13 24.19
CA LEU A 93 2.80 54.78 24.63
C LEU A 93 3.39 53.57 23.89
N SER A 94 4.72 53.48 23.87
CA SER A 94 5.36 52.16 23.98
C SER A 94 5.26 51.70 25.44
N PRO A 95 4.88 50.45 25.77
CA PRO A 95 5.03 49.90 27.11
C PRO A 95 6.52 49.67 27.37
N SER A 96 7.26 50.74 27.61
CA SER A 96 8.66 50.72 27.98
C SER A 96 8.74 50.40 29.47
N ARG A 97 9.20 49.18 29.75
CA ARG A 97 9.97 48.77 30.94
C ARG A 97 9.76 49.59 32.22
N LYS A 98 9.12 48.93 33.18
CA LYS A 98 9.15 49.24 34.59
C LYS A 98 10.60 49.07 35.09
N ASP A 99 11.37 50.14 35.14
CA ASP A 99 12.64 50.17 35.87
C ASP A 99 12.33 50.00 37.36
N ASN A 100 12.82 48.89 37.91
CA ASN A 100 12.94 48.69 39.35
C ASN A 100 14.32 49.21 39.77
N SER A 101 14.32 50.08 40.79
CA SER A 101 15.44 50.65 41.55
C SER A 101 16.19 51.81 40.92
#